data_AF-X8CUB7-F1
#
_entry.id   AF-X8CUB7-F1
#
_cell.length_a   1.000
_cell.length_b   1.000
_cell.length_c   1.000
_cell.angle_alpha   90.00
_cell.angle_beta   90.00
_cell.angle_gamma   90.00
#
_symmetry.space_group_name_H-M   'P 1'
#
loop_
_entity.id
_entity.type
_entity.pdbx_description
1 polymer ?
#
loop_
_entity_poly.entity_id
_entity_poly.type
_entity_poly.pdbx_seq_one_letter_code
_entity_poly.pdbx_strand_id
1 'polypeptide(L)'
;MILLATLAGILIALAGLLLVMRHRGQRRRAAALAAARRVDPTDVDALAALPLQTLDDLSRALVVDVDNALRTSANELDLAVGEFGEERTRPFTSAVANAKAALSQAFTVRQQLDDSTPETPAQRRELLTQVIVSAARADRELESQTEAFEKLRDLVINAASRLDALTQQYVELTTRLAPAEQRLAALHHDFSAAALTSVSGNVTTAKERLAFADRNIGTARELAAHAVTGGQAGLVDAVRAAESALGQARALLDAVDNAASDIQHAIDGLPSAVADIKDDIARANELLQKKPTRSGDLVAARDAATRAVESARAGGSEDPLAAFGQVTKADAALNGLLATLAEEQATAERLSRSLEQALFTAQSRVRAVSDYIDTRRGSVGPDARTRLAEAKRHLQAAQDKGATNPSEAIAHANAASTLAAHAQSLANDDVQAMQRAYTRGGGSDMGAMLGGIIIGDLLSGGMRGGFGGWSPTSFGGSPGSSDGGFMGGGGRF
;
A
#
# COMPACT_ATOMS: atom_id res chain seq x y z
N MET A 1 66.48 -3.08 30.76
CA MET A 1 65.41 -2.51 31.61
C MET A 1 64.48 -1.58 30.84
N ILE A 2 64.96 -0.55 30.15
CA ILE A 2 64.12 0.44 29.43
C ILE A 2 63.27 -0.18 28.30
N LEU A 3 63.82 -1.16 27.57
CA LEU A 3 63.13 -1.85 26.47
C LEU A 3 61.96 -2.76 26.94
N LEU A 4 62.06 -3.32 28.14
CA LEU A 4 60.98 -4.15 28.73
C LEU A 4 59.86 -3.27 29.30
N ALA A 5 60.19 -2.13 29.89
CA ALA A 5 59.21 -1.17 30.42
C ALA A 5 58.39 -0.51 29.30
N THR A 6 59.02 -0.21 28.17
CA THR A 6 58.33 0.34 26.98
C THR A 6 57.40 -0.69 26.33
N LEU A 7 57.82 -1.95 26.22
CA LEU A 7 56.98 -3.02 25.67
C LEU A 7 55.76 -3.33 26.56
N ALA A 8 55.94 -3.31 27.88
CA ALA A 8 54.84 -3.44 28.84
C ALA A 8 53.85 -2.27 28.75
N GLY A 9 54.33 -1.04 28.59
CA GLY A 9 53.47 0.14 28.39
C GLY A 9 52.64 0.06 27.11
N ILE A 10 53.21 -0.45 26.01
CA ILE A 10 52.50 -0.65 24.73
C ILE A 10 51.42 -1.74 24.87
N LEU A 11 51.70 -2.84 25.56
CA LEU A 11 50.73 -3.91 25.79
C LEU A 11 49.54 -3.44 26.64
N ILE A 12 49.78 -2.63 27.66
CA ILE A 12 48.71 -2.05 28.50
C ILE A 12 47.87 -1.05 27.70
N ALA A 13 48.50 -0.21 26.87
CA ALA A 13 47.79 0.71 26.00
C ALA A 13 46.93 -0.02 24.93
N LEU A 14 47.45 -1.10 24.35
CA LEU A 14 46.72 -1.96 23.41
C LEU A 14 45.54 -2.68 24.09
N ALA A 15 45.74 -3.19 25.31
CA ALA A 15 44.67 -3.82 26.08
C ALA A 15 43.57 -2.80 26.45
N GLY A 16 43.94 -1.59 26.87
CA GLY A 16 43.00 -0.49 27.14
C GLY A 16 42.23 -0.06 25.89
N LEU A 17 42.91 0.05 24.75
CA LEU A 17 42.27 0.35 23.46
C LEU A 17 41.28 -0.75 23.05
N LEU A 18 41.67 -2.02 23.16
CA LEU A 18 40.79 -3.17 22.90
C LEU A 18 39.55 -3.15 23.78
N LEU A 19 39.70 -2.82 25.07
CA LEU A 19 38.58 -2.77 26.02
C LEU A 19 37.62 -1.62 25.69
N VAL A 20 38.13 -0.44 25.35
CA VAL A 20 37.32 0.72 24.90
C VAL A 20 36.63 0.43 23.56
N MET A 21 37.33 -0.18 22.61
CA MET A 21 36.75 -0.58 21.31
C MET A 21 35.66 -1.63 21.49
N ARG A 22 35.87 -2.61 22.38
CA ARG A 22 34.88 -3.64 22.73
C ARG A 22 33.65 -3.04 23.41
N HIS A 23 33.84 -2.09 24.33
CA HIS A 23 32.74 -1.41 25.01
C HIS A 23 31.95 -0.48 24.07
N ARG A 24 32.64 0.29 23.21
CA ARG A 24 31.98 1.09 22.15
C ARG A 24 31.27 0.21 21.12
N GLY A 25 31.84 -0.93 20.77
CA GLY A 25 31.23 -1.93 19.90
C GLY A 25 29.96 -2.52 20.50
N GLN A 26 29.97 -2.88 21.79
CA GLN A 26 28.79 -3.36 22.51
C GLN A 26 27.68 -2.29 22.57
N ARG A 27 28.01 -1.02 22.84
CA ARG A 27 27.03 0.08 22.82
C ARG A 27 26.41 0.29 21.44
N ARG A 28 27.20 0.22 20.37
CA ARG A 28 26.71 0.32 18.98
C ARG A 28 25.81 -0.85 18.61
N ARG A 29 26.15 -2.08 19.04
CA ARG A 29 25.30 -3.27 18.84
C ARG A 29 23.97 -3.15 19.58
N ALA A 30 23.99 -2.72 20.84
CA ALA A 30 22.78 -2.49 21.61
C ALA A 30 21.88 -1.40 20.96
N ALA A 31 22.47 -0.32 20.45
CA ALA A 31 21.73 0.71 19.73
C ALA A 31 21.15 0.21 18.39
N ALA A 32 21.91 -0.61 17.64
CA ALA A 32 21.45 -1.21 16.39
C ALA A 32 20.29 -2.20 16.62
N LEU A 33 20.38 -3.04 17.66
CA LEU A 33 19.29 -3.94 18.06
C LEU A 33 18.06 -3.16 18.53
N ALA A 34 18.25 -2.08 19.30
CA ALA A 34 17.15 -1.22 19.73
C ALA A 34 16.47 -0.50 18.55
N ALA A 35 17.22 -0.13 17.52
CA ALA A 35 16.67 0.41 16.28
C ALA A 35 15.94 -0.67 15.47
N ALA A 36 16.52 -1.88 15.38
CA ALA A 36 15.91 -3.01 14.68
C ALA A 36 14.60 -3.48 15.33
N ARG A 37 14.47 -3.41 16.66
CA ARG A 37 13.20 -3.66 17.37
C ARG A 37 12.07 -2.67 17.02
N ARG A 38 12.38 -1.55 16.37
CA ARG A 38 11.37 -0.58 15.90
C ARG A 38 10.93 -0.86 14.46
N VAL A 39 11.65 -1.71 13.74
CA VAL A 39 11.27 -2.16 12.41
C VAL A 39 10.19 -3.23 12.57
N ASP A 40 9.21 -3.25 11.67
CA ASP A 40 8.23 -4.32 11.63
C ASP A 40 8.93 -5.67 11.34
N PRO A 41 8.97 -6.62 12.28
CA PRO A 41 9.66 -7.89 12.09
C PRO A 41 8.96 -8.85 11.11
N THR A 42 7.83 -8.48 10.53
CA THR A 42 7.16 -9.23 9.45
C THR A 42 7.37 -8.64 8.06
N ASP A 43 8.00 -7.47 7.97
CA ASP A 43 8.37 -6.84 6.70
C ASP A 43 9.74 -7.35 6.25
N VAL A 44 9.74 -8.22 5.23
CA VAL A 44 10.95 -8.85 4.70
C VAL A 44 11.89 -7.83 4.05
N ASP A 45 11.35 -6.79 3.41
CA ASP A 45 12.16 -5.76 2.73
C ASP A 45 12.85 -4.86 3.75
N ALA A 46 12.14 -4.51 4.83
CA ALA A 46 12.73 -3.75 5.93
C ALA A 46 13.82 -4.57 6.67
N LEU A 47 13.63 -5.88 6.83
CA LEU A 47 14.66 -6.78 7.38
C LEU A 47 15.87 -6.93 6.46
N ALA A 48 15.66 -6.90 5.13
CA ALA A 48 16.75 -7.00 4.16
C ALA A 48 17.75 -5.83 4.28
N ALA A 49 17.28 -4.65 4.70
CA ALA A 49 18.12 -3.48 4.94
C ALA A 49 19.00 -3.57 6.20
N LEU A 50 18.71 -4.51 7.12
CA LEU A 50 19.46 -4.65 8.37
C LEU A 50 20.82 -5.36 8.16
N PRO A 51 21.87 -4.95 8.90
CA PRO A 51 23.13 -5.70 8.93
C PRO A 51 22.92 -7.14 9.41
N LEU A 52 23.67 -8.09 8.85
CA LEU A 52 23.50 -9.53 9.16
C LEU A 52 23.66 -9.83 10.66
N GLN A 53 24.59 -9.16 11.34
CA GLN A 53 24.76 -9.30 12.79
C GLN A 53 23.55 -8.78 13.58
N THR A 54 22.91 -7.71 13.10
CA THR A 54 21.70 -7.16 13.73
C THR A 54 20.51 -8.09 13.53
N LEU A 55 20.40 -8.76 12.37
CA LEU A 55 19.43 -9.84 12.17
C LEU A 55 19.69 -11.02 13.10
N ASP A 56 20.95 -11.42 13.29
CA ASP A 56 21.30 -12.49 14.22
C ASP A 56 20.89 -12.14 15.66
N ASP A 57 21.28 -10.95 16.14
CA ASP A 57 20.94 -10.46 17.47
C ASP A 57 19.40 -10.31 17.64
N LEU A 58 18.68 -9.83 16.61
CA LEU A 58 17.22 -9.70 16.62
C LEU A 58 16.51 -11.06 16.64
N SER A 59 17.00 -12.04 15.86
CA SER A 59 16.45 -13.40 15.85
C SER A 59 16.54 -14.05 17.23
N ARG A 60 17.67 -13.92 17.92
CA ARG A 60 17.86 -14.47 19.27
C ARG A 60 16.90 -13.82 20.26
N ALA A 61 16.76 -12.49 20.19
CA ALA A 61 15.87 -11.75 21.06
C ALA A 61 14.41 -12.20 20.88
N LEU A 62 13.91 -12.23 19.63
CA LEU A 62 12.53 -12.61 19.34
C LEU A 62 12.21 -14.06 19.71
N VAL A 63 13.16 -14.99 19.52
CA VAL A 63 12.97 -16.39 19.96
C VAL A 63 12.79 -16.49 21.47
N VAL A 64 13.56 -15.71 22.25
CA VAL A 64 13.40 -15.66 23.72
C VAL A 64 12.09 -14.97 24.11
N ASP A 65 11.71 -13.90 23.42
CA ASP A 65 10.47 -13.18 23.68
C ASP A 65 9.26 -14.11 23.44
N VAL A 66 9.24 -14.85 22.33
CA VAL A 66 8.19 -15.85 21.99
C VAL A 66 8.18 -17.03 22.96
N ASP A 67 9.32 -17.54 23.41
CA ASP A 67 9.37 -18.62 24.41
C ASP A 67 8.72 -18.18 25.75
N ASN A 68 9.03 -16.96 26.19
CA ASN A 68 8.41 -16.39 27.38
C ASN A 68 6.91 -16.13 27.21
N ALA A 69 6.51 -15.57 26.06
CA ALA A 69 5.12 -15.35 25.71
C ALA A 69 4.36 -16.69 25.69
N LEU A 70 4.88 -17.70 25.00
CA LEU A 70 4.29 -19.03 24.90
C LEU A 70 4.08 -19.67 26.27
N ARG A 71 5.05 -19.59 27.18
CA ARG A 71 4.89 -20.13 28.54
C ARG A 71 3.77 -19.41 29.31
N THR A 72 3.69 -18.09 29.16
CA THR A 72 2.66 -17.27 29.80
C THR A 72 1.29 -17.59 29.22
N SER A 73 1.15 -17.54 27.89
CA SER A 73 -0.06 -17.85 27.15
C SER A 73 -0.54 -19.28 27.34
N ALA A 74 0.35 -20.26 27.54
CA ALA A 74 -0.06 -21.63 27.86
C ALA A 74 -0.77 -21.72 29.22
N ASN A 75 -0.28 -21.01 30.24
CA ASN A 75 -0.95 -20.96 31.55
C ASN A 75 -2.28 -20.19 31.45
N GLU A 76 -2.31 -19.12 30.67
CA GLU A 76 -3.56 -18.36 30.42
C GLU A 76 -4.59 -19.18 29.65
N LEU A 77 -4.16 -20.01 28.71
CA LEU A 77 -5.03 -20.90 27.96
C LEU A 77 -5.74 -21.88 28.89
N ASP A 78 -5.04 -22.49 29.85
CA ASP A 78 -5.65 -23.41 30.81
C ASP A 78 -6.72 -22.72 31.65
N LEU A 79 -6.46 -21.49 32.10
CA LEU A 79 -7.45 -20.66 32.79
C LEU A 79 -8.64 -20.32 31.87
N ALA A 80 -8.36 -19.88 30.64
CA ALA A 80 -9.37 -19.51 29.67
C ALA A 80 -10.27 -20.70 29.30
N VAL A 81 -9.72 -21.91 29.20
CA VAL A 81 -10.50 -23.15 28.96
C VAL A 81 -11.43 -23.42 30.14
N GLY A 82 -10.96 -23.22 31.38
CA GLY A 82 -11.79 -23.36 32.58
C GLY A 82 -12.90 -22.32 32.70
N GLU A 83 -12.64 -21.08 32.26
CA GLU A 83 -13.60 -19.97 32.33
C GLU A 83 -14.62 -19.97 31.17
N PHE A 84 -14.15 -20.25 29.95
CA PHE A 84 -14.91 -20.03 28.71
C PHE A 84 -15.21 -21.30 27.90
N GLY A 85 -14.66 -22.45 28.30
CA GLY A 85 -14.85 -23.73 27.63
C GLY A 85 -14.01 -23.93 26.36
N GLU A 86 -13.83 -25.20 25.97
CA GLU A 86 -12.92 -25.59 24.89
C GLU A 86 -13.28 -25.01 23.51
N GLU A 87 -14.57 -24.87 23.20
CA GLU A 87 -15.02 -24.39 21.89
C GLU A 87 -14.59 -22.94 21.66
N ARG A 88 -14.78 -22.07 22.67
CA ARG A 88 -14.44 -20.65 22.58
C ARG A 88 -12.94 -20.40 22.58
N THR A 89 -12.18 -21.27 23.24
CA THR A 89 -10.71 -21.18 23.31
C THR A 89 -9.99 -21.80 22.12
N ARG A 90 -10.68 -22.46 21.18
CA ARG A 90 -10.07 -23.12 20.02
C ARG A 90 -9.09 -22.23 19.24
N PRO A 91 -9.36 -20.93 18.98
CA PRO A 91 -8.39 -20.06 18.32
C PRO A 91 -7.11 -19.87 19.16
N PHE A 92 -7.24 -19.72 20.47
CA PHE A 92 -6.09 -19.57 21.37
C PHE A 92 -5.29 -20.86 21.51
N THR A 93 -5.96 -22.01 21.60
CA THR A 93 -5.31 -23.33 21.51
C THR A 93 -4.52 -23.48 20.21
N SER A 94 -5.09 -23.01 19.09
CA SER A 94 -4.43 -23.05 17.79
C SER A 94 -3.21 -22.13 17.74
N ALA A 95 -3.33 -20.91 18.26
CA ALA A 95 -2.23 -19.95 18.36
C ALA A 95 -1.07 -20.49 19.21
N VAL A 96 -1.36 -21.09 20.37
CA VAL A 96 -0.36 -21.74 21.23
C VAL A 96 0.32 -22.92 20.52
N ALA A 97 -0.43 -23.72 19.76
CA ALA A 97 0.14 -24.82 18.97
C ALA A 97 1.03 -24.31 17.82
N ASN A 98 0.60 -23.26 17.12
CA ASN A 98 1.37 -22.60 16.06
C ASN A 98 2.66 -21.99 16.62
N ALA A 99 2.60 -21.32 17.77
CA ALA A 99 3.77 -20.76 18.44
C ALA A 99 4.77 -21.85 18.89
N LYS A 100 4.29 -22.99 19.41
CA LYS A 100 5.14 -24.17 19.70
C LYS A 100 5.86 -24.67 18.46
N ALA A 101 5.16 -24.77 17.33
CA ALA A 101 5.74 -25.22 16.07
C ALA A 101 6.78 -24.21 15.53
N ALA A 102 6.45 -22.91 15.54
CA ALA A 102 7.34 -21.84 15.13
C ALA A 102 8.61 -21.78 15.98
N LEU A 103 8.49 -21.95 17.30
CA LEU A 103 9.62 -21.97 18.22
C LEU A 103 10.51 -23.20 18.01
N SER A 104 9.91 -24.39 17.81
CA SER A 104 10.65 -25.60 17.47
C SER A 104 11.45 -25.43 16.18
N GLN A 105 10.82 -24.86 15.14
CA GLN A 105 11.49 -24.58 13.87
C GLN A 105 12.62 -23.56 14.05
N ALA A 106 12.39 -22.51 14.83
CA ALA A 106 13.40 -21.51 15.12
C ALA A 106 14.62 -22.12 15.82
N PHE A 107 14.43 -23.03 16.78
CA PHE A 107 15.55 -23.73 17.43
C PHE A 107 16.33 -24.62 16.45
N THR A 108 15.65 -25.32 15.54
CA THR A 108 16.33 -26.11 14.48
C THR A 108 17.19 -25.22 13.59
N VAL A 109 16.64 -24.09 13.12
CA VAL A 109 17.38 -23.14 12.29
C VAL A 109 18.54 -22.51 13.05
N ARG A 110 18.34 -22.15 14.32
CA ARG A 110 19.41 -21.63 15.19
C ARG A 110 20.52 -22.66 15.40
N GLN A 111 20.18 -23.94 15.59
CA GLN A 111 21.16 -25.01 15.71
C GLN A 111 22.00 -25.16 14.45
N GLN A 112 21.38 -25.05 13.27
CA GLN A 112 22.09 -25.05 11.98
C GLN A 112 23.05 -23.85 11.89
N LEU A 113 22.57 -22.64 12.19
CA LEU A 113 23.37 -21.41 12.13
C LEU A 113 24.55 -21.36 13.13
N ASP A 114 24.48 -22.16 14.19
CA ASP A 114 25.49 -22.25 15.24
C ASP A 114 26.37 -23.52 15.09
N ASP A 115 26.22 -24.29 14.01
CA ASP A 115 27.02 -25.50 13.72
C ASP A 115 28.44 -25.19 13.20
N SER A 116 29.22 -26.23 12.92
CA SER A 116 30.61 -26.10 12.46
C SER A 116 30.75 -25.85 10.94
N THR A 117 29.65 -25.79 10.19
CA THR A 117 29.59 -25.64 8.74
C THR A 117 28.95 -24.30 8.37
N PRO A 118 29.73 -23.22 8.19
CA PRO A 118 29.17 -21.89 7.99
C PRO A 118 28.43 -21.76 6.66
N GLU A 119 27.23 -21.18 6.69
CA GLU A 119 26.46 -20.86 5.49
C GLU A 119 27.02 -19.65 4.75
N THR A 120 26.61 -19.50 3.49
CA THR A 120 26.88 -18.27 2.75
C THR A 120 26.14 -17.07 3.39
N PRO A 121 26.65 -15.83 3.24
CA PRO A 121 25.98 -14.65 3.79
C PRO A 121 24.52 -14.46 3.32
N ALA A 122 24.19 -14.90 2.10
CA ALA A 122 22.84 -14.84 1.57
C ALA A 122 21.92 -15.88 2.24
N GLN A 123 22.37 -17.13 2.35
CA GLN A 123 21.62 -18.20 3.03
C GLN A 123 21.42 -17.90 4.52
N ARG A 124 22.46 -17.40 5.19
CA ARG A 124 22.36 -16.99 6.60
C ARG A 124 21.31 -15.90 6.82
N ARG A 125 21.24 -14.93 5.89
CA ARG A 125 20.23 -13.88 5.94
C ARG A 125 18.83 -14.46 5.76
N GLU A 126 18.63 -15.33 4.80
CA GLU A 126 17.35 -15.99 4.54
C GLU A 126 16.86 -16.76 5.77
N LEU A 127 17.73 -17.60 6.37
CA LEU A 127 17.42 -18.35 7.58
C LEU A 127 17.07 -17.44 8.76
N LEU A 128 17.85 -16.37 8.99
CA LEU A 128 17.57 -15.40 10.06
C LEU A 128 16.24 -14.66 9.84
N THR A 129 15.97 -14.23 8.60
CA THR A 129 14.70 -13.59 8.23
C THR A 129 13.53 -14.55 8.46
N GLN A 130 13.67 -15.81 8.07
CA GLN A 130 12.63 -16.82 8.29
C GLN A 130 12.31 -16.99 9.79
N VAL A 131 13.34 -17.09 10.63
CA VAL A 131 13.17 -17.17 12.10
C VAL A 131 12.48 -15.94 12.65
N ILE A 132 12.93 -14.74 12.26
CA ILE A 132 12.36 -13.47 12.72
C ILE A 132 10.88 -13.36 12.34
N VAL A 133 10.54 -13.60 11.07
CA VAL A 133 9.16 -13.47 10.57
C VAL A 133 8.25 -14.51 11.23
N SER A 134 8.71 -15.76 11.37
CA SER A 134 7.93 -16.83 11.99
C SER A 134 7.68 -16.56 13.48
N ALA A 135 8.73 -16.19 14.23
CA ALA A 135 8.64 -15.83 15.63
C ALA A 135 7.72 -14.62 15.84
N ALA A 136 7.88 -13.56 15.04
CA ALA A 136 7.04 -12.36 15.16
C ALA A 136 5.57 -12.60 14.82
N ARG A 137 5.26 -13.49 13.87
CA ARG A 137 3.87 -13.86 13.58
C ARG A 137 3.26 -14.65 14.74
N ALA A 138 4.00 -15.60 15.30
CA ALA A 138 3.56 -16.36 16.46
C ALA A 138 3.31 -15.46 17.68
N ASP A 139 4.22 -14.53 17.96
CA ASP A 139 4.10 -13.54 19.03
C ASP A 139 2.81 -12.71 18.92
N ARG A 140 2.57 -12.13 17.74
CA ARG A 140 1.36 -11.34 17.47
C ARG A 140 0.08 -12.15 17.55
N GLU A 141 0.13 -13.40 17.10
CA GLU A 141 -1.04 -14.29 17.17
C GLU A 141 -1.38 -14.58 18.64
N LEU A 142 -0.37 -14.89 19.48
CA LEU A 142 -0.57 -15.06 20.93
C LEU A 142 -1.13 -13.80 21.59
N GLU A 143 -0.51 -12.64 21.35
CA GLU A 143 -0.95 -11.36 21.94
C GLU A 143 -2.40 -11.02 21.55
N SER A 144 -2.75 -11.18 20.27
CA SER A 144 -4.11 -10.95 19.78
C SER A 144 -5.14 -11.84 20.48
N GLN A 145 -4.79 -13.09 20.79
CA GLN A 145 -5.67 -13.98 21.55
C GLN A 145 -5.75 -13.57 23.01
N THR A 146 -4.63 -13.24 23.67
CA THR A 146 -4.63 -12.73 25.05
C THR A 146 -5.49 -11.47 25.17
N GLU A 147 -5.32 -10.47 24.31
CA GLU A 147 -6.16 -9.26 24.27
C GLU A 147 -7.66 -9.59 24.09
N ALA A 148 -7.99 -10.58 23.27
CA ALA A 148 -9.37 -10.99 23.06
C ALA A 148 -10.00 -11.55 24.34
N PHE A 149 -9.26 -12.36 25.12
CA PHE A 149 -9.71 -12.88 26.41
C PHE A 149 -9.75 -11.81 27.50
N GLU A 150 -8.82 -10.86 27.49
CA GLU A 150 -8.90 -9.70 28.39
C GLU A 150 -10.18 -8.90 28.18
N LYS A 151 -10.59 -8.67 26.93
CA LYS A 151 -11.87 -8.02 26.61
C LYS A 151 -13.08 -8.82 27.11
N LEU A 152 -13.01 -10.15 27.07
CA LEU A 152 -14.06 -11.00 27.64
C LEU A 152 -14.08 -10.90 29.18
N ARG A 153 -12.92 -10.92 29.82
CA ARG A 153 -12.79 -10.78 31.27
C ARG A 153 -13.27 -9.41 31.75
N ASP A 154 -12.94 -8.34 31.04
CA ASP A 154 -13.45 -6.98 31.31
C ASP A 154 -14.97 -6.95 31.31
N LEU A 155 -15.61 -7.60 30.33
CA LEU A 155 -17.06 -7.71 30.27
C LEU A 155 -17.61 -8.40 31.52
N VAL A 156 -17.01 -9.51 31.95
CA VAL A 156 -17.44 -10.24 33.16
C VAL A 156 -17.25 -9.40 34.42
N ILE A 157 -16.09 -8.75 34.58
CA ILE A 157 -15.79 -7.88 35.74
C ILE A 157 -16.80 -6.73 35.82
N ASN A 158 -17.11 -6.12 34.68
CA ASN A 158 -18.01 -4.97 34.58
C ASN A 158 -19.46 -5.38 34.23
N ALA A 159 -19.84 -6.64 34.43
CA ALA A 159 -21.13 -7.15 33.97
C ALA A 159 -22.32 -6.40 34.60
N ALA A 160 -22.25 -6.09 35.89
CA ALA A 160 -23.33 -5.41 36.61
C ALA A 160 -23.65 -4.02 36.02
N SER A 161 -22.64 -3.16 35.88
CA SER A 161 -22.83 -1.81 35.33
C SER A 161 -23.26 -1.84 33.86
N ARG A 162 -22.73 -2.80 33.08
CA ARG A 162 -23.18 -3.03 31.69
C ARG A 162 -24.65 -3.43 31.63
N LEU A 163 -25.10 -4.36 32.48
CA LEU A 163 -26.49 -4.81 32.52
C LEU A 163 -27.47 -3.70 32.93
N ASP A 164 -27.05 -2.81 33.82
CA ASP A 164 -27.85 -1.63 34.18
C ASP A 164 -27.98 -0.67 33.00
N ALA A 165 -26.90 -0.42 32.26
CA ALA A 165 -26.95 0.37 31.03
C ALA A 165 -27.83 -0.26 29.95
N LEU A 166 -27.79 -1.58 29.77
CA LEU A 166 -28.67 -2.28 28.83
C LEU A 166 -30.14 -2.21 29.25
N THR A 167 -30.42 -2.27 30.55
CA THR A 167 -31.78 -2.10 31.08
C THR A 167 -32.30 -0.69 30.82
N GLN A 168 -31.47 0.34 31.01
CA GLN A 168 -31.83 1.71 30.70
C GLN A 168 -32.16 1.88 29.21
N GLN A 169 -31.33 1.32 28.32
CA GLN A 169 -31.58 1.33 26.88
C GLN A 169 -32.86 0.58 26.50
N TYR A 170 -33.12 -0.57 27.12
CA TYR A 170 -34.36 -1.33 26.91
C TYR A 170 -35.60 -0.47 27.26
N VAL A 171 -35.58 0.21 28.42
CA VAL A 171 -36.68 1.08 28.84
C VAL A 171 -36.84 2.24 27.86
N GLU A 172 -35.75 2.92 27.50
CA GLU A 172 -35.76 4.01 26.50
C GLU A 172 -36.43 3.55 25.19
N LEU A 173 -35.96 2.45 24.59
CA LEU A 173 -36.49 1.92 23.34
C LEU A 173 -37.94 1.46 23.46
N THR A 174 -38.33 0.90 24.60
CA THR A 174 -39.72 0.52 24.86
C THR A 174 -40.65 1.73 24.84
N THR A 175 -40.23 2.87 25.39
CA THR A 175 -41.02 4.12 25.33
C THR A 175 -41.19 4.66 23.91
N ARG A 176 -40.30 4.30 22.98
CA ARG A 176 -40.37 4.72 21.57
C ARG A 176 -41.34 3.88 20.73
N LEU A 177 -41.77 2.71 21.20
CA LEU A 177 -42.65 1.81 20.43
C LEU A 177 -43.97 2.48 20.04
N ALA A 178 -44.73 3.00 21.02
CA ALA A 178 -46.04 3.59 20.74
C ALA A 178 -45.96 4.83 19.83
N PRO A 179 -45.01 5.79 20.03
CA PRO A 179 -44.78 6.85 19.06
C PRO A 179 -44.42 6.36 17.65
N ALA A 180 -43.61 5.30 17.54
CA ALA A 180 -43.23 4.73 16.24
C ALA A 180 -44.42 4.07 15.53
N GLU A 181 -45.33 3.40 16.26
CA GLU A 181 -46.57 2.86 15.69
C GLU A 181 -47.48 3.96 15.15
N GLN A 182 -47.63 5.05 15.91
CA GLN A 182 -48.42 6.20 15.47
C GLN A 182 -47.84 6.85 14.23
N ARG A 183 -46.51 7.01 14.16
CA ARG A 183 -45.82 7.53 12.98
C ARG A 183 -46.00 6.60 11.79
N LEU A 184 -45.79 5.30 11.97
CA LEU A 184 -45.98 4.34 10.89
C LEU A 184 -47.42 4.35 10.37
N ALA A 185 -48.42 4.46 11.25
CA ALA A 185 -49.82 4.62 10.85
C ALA A 185 -50.05 5.92 10.07
N ALA A 186 -49.45 7.03 10.49
CA ALA A 186 -49.51 8.30 9.77
C ALA A 186 -48.87 8.20 8.37
N LEU A 187 -47.72 7.53 8.24
CA LEU A 187 -47.05 7.32 6.95
C LEU A 187 -47.95 6.60 5.93
N HIS A 188 -48.82 5.67 6.37
CA HIS A 188 -49.75 4.98 5.49
C HIS A 188 -50.83 5.90 4.88
N HIS A 189 -51.02 7.11 5.42
CA HIS A 189 -51.90 8.11 4.81
C HIS A 189 -51.19 8.92 3.71
N ASP A 190 -49.89 9.13 3.84
CA ASP A 190 -49.11 10.01 2.96
C ASP A 190 -48.39 9.24 1.83
N PHE A 191 -48.08 7.96 2.05
CA PHE A 191 -47.30 7.13 1.13
C PHE A 191 -48.02 5.82 0.76
N SER A 192 -47.67 5.28 -0.41
CA SER A 192 -48.19 3.99 -0.88
C SER A 192 -47.67 2.83 -0.01
N ALA A 193 -48.39 1.71 0.01
CA ALA A 193 -47.92 0.50 0.69
C ALA A 193 -46.58 -0.02 0.13
N ALA A 194 -46.32 0.16 -1.16
CA ALA A 194 -45.08 -0.24 -1.79
C ALA A 194 -43.89 0.60 -1.28
N ALA A 195 -44.06 1.92 -1.16
CA ALA A 195 -43.04 2.83 -0.61
C ALA A 195 -42.70 2.55 0.86
N LEU A 196 -43.63 1.96 1.61
CA LEU A 196 -43.46 1.61 3.02
C LEU A 196 -43.02 0.16 3.26
N THR A 197 -42.82 -0.63 2.20
CA THR A 197 -42.49 -2.07 2.31
C THR A 197 -41.31 -2.30 3.26
N SER A 198 -40.26 -1.49 3.16
CA SER A 198 -39.03 -1.60 3.95
C SER A 198 -39.20 -1.28 5.44
N VAL A 199 -40.24 -0.55 5.82
CA VAL A 199 -40.46 -0.10 7.22
C VAL A 199 -41.74 -0.67 7.85
N SER A 200 -42.62 -1.27 7.06
CA SER A 200 -43.92 -1.80 7.48
C SER A 200 -43.85 -2.81 8.64
N GLY A 201 -42.81 -3.65 8.67
CA GLY A 201 -42.60 -4.65 9.72
C GLY A 201 -41.74 -4.19 10.90
N ASN A 202 -41.11 -3.02 10.80
CA ASN A 202 -40.01 -2.65 11.69
C ASN A 202 -40.43 -2.54 13.16
N VAL A 203 -41.62 -2.00 13.44
CA VAL A 203 -42.09 -1.85 14.82
C VAL A 203 -42.39 -3.21 15.45
N THR A 204 -42.99 -4.13 14.69
CA THR A 204 -43.25 -5.51 15.14
C THR A 204 -41.93 -6.24 15.41
N THR A 205 -40.99 -6.18 14.48
CA THR A 205 -39.67 -6.80 14.68
C THR A 205 -38.90 -6.15 15.84
N ALA A 206 -39.00 -4.83 16.03
CA ALA A 206 -38.39 -4.15 17.18
C ALA A 206 -38.94 -4.67 18.51
N LYS A 207 -40.25 -4.93 18.61
CA LYS A 207 -40.85 -5.57 19.81
C LYS A 207 -40.28 -6.95 20.08
N GLU A 208 -40.12 -7.78 19.04
CA GLU A 208 -39.53 -9.11 19.16
C GLU A 208 -38.07 -9.04 19.63
N ARG A 209 -37.29 -8.09 19.09
CA ARG A 209 -35.91 -7.83 19.50
C ARG A 209 -35.83 -7.35 20.95
N LEU A 210 -36.72 -6.44 21.37
CA LEU A 210 -36.79 -5.99 22.76
C LEU A 210 -37.16 -7.13 23.71
N ALA A 211 -38.12 -7.98 23.36
CA ALA A 211 -38.47 -9.15 24.16
C ALA A 211 -37.31 -10.17 24.25
N PHE A 212 -36.54 -10.33 23.17
CA PHE A 212 -35.33 -11.15 23.19
C PHE A 212 -34.22 -10.53 24.04
N ALA A 213 -34.02 -9.21 23.97
CA ALA A 213 -33.07 -8.49 24.80
C ALA A 213 -33.40 -8.62 26.29
N ASP A 214 -34.67 -8.43 26.67
CA ASP A 214 -35.14 -8.55 28.05
C ASP A 214 -34.86 -9.93 28.65
N ARG A 215 -35.18 -11.01 27.92
CA ARG A 215 -34.84 -12.38 28.34
C ARG A 215 -33.34 -12.57 28.56
N ASN A 216 -32.50 -12.08 27.64
CA ASN A 216 -31.05 -12.21 27.76
C ASN A 216 -30.47 -11.34 28.89
N ILE A 217 -31.02 -10.15 29.15
CA ILE A 217 -30.65 -9.33 30.32
C ILE A 217 -30.99 -10.09 31.61
N GLY A 218 -32.16 -10.72 31.67
CA GLY A 218 -32.56 -11.58 32.79
C GLY A 218 -31.59 -12.74 33.01
N THR A 219 -31.32 -13.52 31.97
CA THR A 219 -30.35 -14.63 32.02
C THR A 219 -28.95 -14.17 32.41
N ALA A 220 -28.47 -13.04 31.86
CA ALA A 220 -27.17 -12.48 32.20
C ALA A 220 -27.10 -12.04 33.67
N ARG A 221 -28.18 -11.46 34.22
CA ARG A 221 -28.25 -11.11 35.65
C ARG A 221 -28.21 -12.35 36.54
N GLU A 222 -28.92 -13.41 36.18
CA GLU A 222 -28.91 -14.68 36.91
C GLU A 222 -27.50 -15.31 36.93
N LEU A 223 -26.82 -15.34 35.78
CA LEU A 223 -25.47 -15.84 35.63
C LEU A 223 -24.43 -14.97 36.36
N ALA A 224 -24.58 -13.65 36.33
CA ALA A 224 -23.71 -12.73 37.06
C ALA A 224 -23.88 -12.87 38.59
N ALA A 225 -25.10 -13.15 39.07
CA ALA A 225 -25.36 -13.36 40.49
C ALA A 225 -24.86 -14.73 41.01
N HIS A 226 -24.79 -15.74 40.15
CA HIS A 226 -24.34 -17.09 40.49
C HIS A 226 -23.08 -17.44 39.72
N ALA A 227 -21.93 -16.94 40.21
CA ALA A 227 -20.62 -17.24 39.64
C ALA A 227 -20.27 -18.73 39.81
N VAL A 228 -20.66 -19.55 38.84
CA VAL A 228 -20.25 -20.95 38.71
C VAL A 228 -19.05 -21.02 37.77
N THR A 229 -18.03 -21.80 38.13
CA THR A 229 -16.87 -22.06 37.27
C THR A 229 -17.32 -22.59 35.90
N GLY A 230 -16.96 -21.90 34.81
CA GLY A 230 -17.36 -22.23 33.44
C GLY A 230 -18.66 -21.55 32.96
N GLY A 231 -19.31 -20.74 33.81
CA GLY A 231 -20.52 -19.97 33.44
C GLY A 231 -20.23 -18.66 32.70
N GLN A 232 -18.97 -18.22 32.65
CA GLN A 232 -18.58 -16.93 32.06
C GLN A 232 -18.88 -16.86 30.57
N ALA A 233 -18.77 -17.99 29.85
CA ALA A 233 -19.14 -18.06 28.44
C ALA A 233 -20.62 -17.69 28.20
N GLY A 234 -21.52 -18.27 29.00
CA GLY A 234 -22.96 -18.00 28.91
C GLY A 234 -23.31 -16.56 29.29
N LEU A 235 -22.62 -15.98 30.27
CA LEU A 235 -22.81 -14.58 30.65
C LEU A 235 -22.45 -13.64 29.48
N VAL A 236 -21.28 -13.84 28.88
CA VAL A 236 -20.83 -13.06 27.71
C VAL A 236 -21.83 -13.18 26.56
N ASP A 237 -22.34 -14.38 26.30
CA ASP A 237 -23.29 -14.61 25.21
C ASP A 237 -24.61 -13.88 25.44
N ALA A 238 -25.15 -13.97 26.65
CA ALA A 238 -26.38 -13.27 27.00
C ALA A 238 -26.21 -11.75 26.92
N VAL A 239 -25.11 -11.19 27.43
CA VAL A 239 -24.82 -9.74 27.33
C VAL A 239 -24.72 -9.30 25.87
N ARG A 240 -23.93 -10.00 25.04
CA ARG A 240 -23.76 -9.65 23.62
C ARG A 240 -25.04 -9.83 22.82
N ALA A 241 -25.84 -10.86 23.12
CA ALA A 241 -27.13 -11.09 22.50
C ALA A 241 -28.11 -9.95 22.82
N ALA A 242 -28.14 -9.48 24.08
CA ALA A 242 -28.92 -8.32 24.48
C ALA A 242 -28.45 -7.03 23.80
N GLU A 243 -27.14 -6.74 23.82
CA GLU A 243 -26.54 -5.60 23.12
C GLU A 243 -26.92 -5.56 21.63
N SER A 244 -26.74 -6.68 20.93
CA SER A 244 -27.06 -6.81 19.51
C SER A 244 -28.55 -6.61 19.25
N ALA A 245 -29.42 -7.19 20.07
CA ALA A 245 -30.87 -7.06 19.92
C ALA A 245 -31.37 -5.63 20.20
N LEU A 246 -30.83 -4.95 21.20
CA LEU A 246 -31.13 -3.53 21.48
C LEU A 246 -30.64 -2.62 20.34
N GLY A 247 -29.45 -2.88 19.80
CA GLY A 247 -28.93 -2.17 18.62
C GLY A 247 -29.84 -2.35 17.40
N GLN A 248 -30.29 -3.58 17.14
CA GLN A 248 -31.24 -3.87 16.06
C GLN A 248 -32.60 -3.19 16.28
N ALA A 249 -33.16 -3.24 17.50
CA ALA A 249 -34.41 -2.56 17.82
C ALA A 249 -34.29 -1.04 17.62
N ARG A 250 -33.18 -0.43 18.04
CA ARG A 250 -32.91 0.99 17.81
C ARG A 250 -32.89 1.32 16.32
N ALA A 251 -32.11 0.59 15.52
CA ALA A 251 -32.02 0.82 14.08
C ALA A 251 -33.38 0.68 13.36
N LEU A 252 -34.20 -0.29 13.76
CA LEU A 252 -35.54 -0.49 13.20
C LEU A 252 -36.47 0.70 13.52
N LEU A 253 -36.42 1.21 14.75
CA LEU A 253 -37.22 2.37 15.16
C LEU A 253 -36.71 3.67 14.53
N ASP A 254 -35.39 3.85 14.43
CA ASP A 254 -34.79 4.97 13.73
C ASP A 254 -35.18 4.99 12.24
N ALA A 255 -35.26 3.81 11.59
CA ALA A 255 -35.72 3.71 10.21
C ALA A 255 -37.19 4.15 10.04
N VAL A 256 -38.07 3.87 11.01
CA VAL A 256 -39.45 4.38 11.01
C VAL A 256 -39.47 5.90 11.21
N ASP A 257 -38.62 6.40 12.10
CA ASP A 257 -38.54 7.83 12.40
C ASP A 257 -38.04 8.65 11.21
N ASN A 258 -37.12 8.09 10.41
CA ASN A 258 -36.52 8.75 9.24
C ASN A 258 -37.28 8.48 7.92
N ALA A 259 -38.19 7.51 7.90
CA ALA A 259 -38.86 7.04 6.68
C ALA A 259 -39.46 8.18 5.83
N ALA A 260 -40.18 9.14 6.44
CA ALA A 260 -40.76 10.26 5.70
C ALA A 260 -39.69 11.09 4.97
N SER A 261 -38.59 11.42 5.66
CA SER A 261 -37.50 12.21 5.09
C SER A 261 -36.76 11.43 4.01
N ASP A 262 -36.53 10.14 4.22
CA ASP A 262 -35.83 9.28 3.26
C ASP A 262 -36.65 9.09 1.99
N ILE A 263 -37.97 8.86 2.11
CA ILE A 263 -38.88 8.75 0.97
C ILE A 263 -38.96 10.08 0.24
N GLN A 264 -39.10 11.20 0.95
CA GLN A 264 -39.14 12.52 0.31
C GLN A 264 -37.84 12.85 -0.42
N HIS A 265 -36.68 12.53 0.18
CA HIS A 265 -35.39 12.70 -0.46
C HIS A 265 -35.26 11.86 -1.74
N ALA A 266 -35.74 10.62 -1.71
CA ALA A 266 -35.79 9.77 -2.89
C ALA A 266 -36.71 10.35 -3.98
N ILE A 267 -37.88 10.87 -3.61
CA ILE A 267 -38.81 11.53 -4.55
C ILE A 267 -38.13 12.75 -5.19
N ASP A 268 -37.50 13.61 -4.39
CA ASP A 268 -36.89 14.86 -4.85
C ASP A 268 -35.63 14.61 -5.71
N GLY A 269 -34.83 13.59 -5.35
CA GLY A 269 -33.57 13.26 -6.02
C GLY A 269 -33.69 12.33 -7.23
N LEU A 270 -34.78 11.57 -7.36
CA LEU A 270 -34.96 10.62 -8.46
C LEU A 270 -34.91 11.28 -9.85
N PRO A 271 -35.53 12.46 -10.10
CA PRO A 271 -35.47 13.10 -11.41
C PRO A 271 -34.04 13.46 -11.84
N SER A 272 -33.21 13.99 -10.94
CA SER A 272 -31.82 14.32 -11.24
C SER A 272 -30.98 13.07 -11.44
N ALA A 273 -31.11 12.06 -10.57
CA ALA A 273 -30.38 10.81 -10.71
C ALA A 273 -30.72 10.08 -12.03
N VAL A 274 -31.98 10.14 -12.49
CA VAL A 274 -32.40 9.61 -13.78
C VAL A 274 -31.87 10.43 -14.96
N ALA A 275 -31.67 11.74 -14.81
CA ALA A 275 -31.03 12.56 -15.83
C ALA A 275 -29.54 12.22 -15.95
N ASP A 276 -28.83 12.18 -14.83
CA ASP A 276 -27.39 11.89 -14.78
C ASP A 276 -27.08 10.53 -15.41
N ILE A 277 -27.77 9.47 -14.98
CA ILE A 277 -27.53 8.12 -15.52
C ILE A 277 -27.84 8.02 -17.03
N LYS A 278 -28.76 8.84 -17.57
CA LYS A 278 -29.04 8.87 -19.02
C LYS A 278 -27.87 9.48 -19.79
N ASP A 279 -27.29 10.55 -19.28
CA ASP A 279 -26.11 11.17 -19.86
C ASP A 279 -24.94 10.17 -19.82
N ASP A 280 -24.82 9.39 -18.75
CA ASP A 280 -23.79 8.36 -18.61
C ASP A 280 -23.99 7.20 -19.58
N ILE A 281 -25.23 6.75 -19.78
CA ILE A 281 -25.59 5.76 -20.80
C ILE A 281 -25.23 6.29 -22.20
N ALA A 282 -25.45 7.58 -22.48
CA ALA A 282 -25.06 8.19 -23.75
C ALA A 282 -23.53 8.17 -23.93
N ARG A 283 -22.77 8.58 -22.92
CA ARG A 283 -21.29 8.51 -22.93
C ARG A 283 -20.78 7.08 -23.11
N ALA A 284 -21.39 6.11 -22.44
CA ALA A 284 -21.06 4.69 -22.59
C ALA A 284 -21.28 4.20 -24.03
N ASN A 285 -22.39 4.60 -24.67
CA ASN A 285 -22.66 4.25 -26.06
C ASN A 285 -21.63 4.85 -27.03
N GLU A 286 -21.20 6.10 -26.83
CA GLU A 286 -20.13 6.71 -27.62
C GLU A 286 -18.80 5.97 -27.47
N LEU A 287 -18.44 5.59 -26.23
CA LEU A 287 -17.21 4.83 -25.98
C LEU A 287 -17.27 3.44 -26.61
N LEU A 288 -18.40 2.75 -26.56
CA LEU A 288 -18.56 1.43 -27.17
C LEU A 288 -18.32 1.42 -28.69
N GLN A 289 -18.55 2.54 -29.39
CA GLN A 289 -18.20 2.67 -30.82
C GLN A 289 -16.68 2.59 -31.06
N LYS A 290 -15.87 2.97 -30.06
CA LYS A 290 -14.40 2.93 -30.09
C LYS A 290 -13.81 1.57 -29.67
N LYS A 291 -14.66 0.61 -29.27
CA LYS A 291 -14.28 -0.75 -28.82
C LYS A 291 -13.17 -0.74 -27.75
N PRO A 292 -13.44 -0.17 -26.55
CA PRO A 292 -12.47 -0.13 -25.47
C PRO A 292 -12.08 -1.54 -25.02
N THR A 293 -10.94 -1.65 -24.33
CA THR A 293 -10.39 -2.89 -23.79
C THR A 293 -11.41 -3.68 -22.96
N ARG A 294 -12.29 -2.97 -22.24
CA ARG A 294 -13.34 -3.55 -21.36
C ARG A 294 -14.75 -3.42 -21.94
N SER A 295 -14.91 -3.64 -23.24
CA SER A 295 -16.20 -3.51 -23.93
C SER A 295 -17.33 -4.36 -23.31
N GLY A 296 -17.02 -5.59 -22.85
CA GLY A 296 -18.02 -6.48 -22.23
C GLY A 296 -18.57 -5.93 -20.92
N ASP A 297 -17.68 -5.46 -20.03
CA ASP A 297 -18.06 -4.86 -18.75
C ASP A 297 -18.90 -3.59 -18.98
N LEU A 298 -18.55 -2.78 -19.97
CA LEU A 298 -19.26 -1.54 -20.29
C LEU A 298 -20.66 -1.80 -20.85
N VAL A 299 -20.82 -2.82 -21.69
CA VAL A 299 -22.15 -3.28 -22.14
C VAL A 299 -23.00 -3.72 -20.95
N ALA A 300 -22.46 -4.56 -20.06
CA ALA A 300 -23.19 -5.06 -18.91
C ALA A 300 -23.64 -3.93 -17.96
N ALA A 301 -22.75 -2.98 -17.66
CA ALA A 301 -23.06 -1.83 -16.81
C ALA A 301 -24.12 -0.92 -17.46
N ARG A 302 -23.98 -0.59 -18.74
CA ARG A 302 -24.96 0.19 -19.50
C ARG A 302 -26.34 -0.48 -19.54
N ASP A 303 -26.40 -1.79 -19.75
CA ASP A 303 -27.66 -2.52 -19.80
C ASP A 303 -28.33 -2.56 -18.41
N ALA A 304 -27.55 -2.67 -17.34
CA ALA A 304 -28.05 -2.53 -15.97
C ALA A 304 -28.62 -1.13 -15.70
N ALA A 305 -27.90 -0.09 -16.12
CA ALA A 305 -28.34 1.30 -16.02
C ALA A 305 -29.64 1.56 -16.82
N THR A 306 -29.75 1.00 -18.02
CA THR A 306 -30.96 1.11 -18.85
C THR A 306 -32.17 0.48 -18.15
N ARG A 307 -32.01 -0.74 -17.61
CA ARG A 307 -33.06 -1.42 -16.83
C ARG A 307 -33.46 -0.65 -15.57
N ALA A 308 -32.50 -0.02 -14.89
CA ALA A 308 -32.79 0.80 -13.71
C ALA A 308 -33.64 2.03 -14.08
N VAL A 309 -33.32 2.72 -15.18
CA VAL A 309 -34.11 3.85 -15.69
C VAL A 309 -35.52 3.41 -16.09
N GLU A 310 -35.66 2.27 -16.78
CA GLU A 310 -36.97 1.73 -17.16
C GLU A 310 -37.82 1.36 -15.95
N SER A 311 -37.22 0.71 -14.94
CA SER A 311 -37.90 0.34 -13.70
C SER A 311 -38.34 1.58 -12.91
N ALA A 312 -37.49 2.60 -12.82
CA ALA A 312 -37.83 3.87 -12.18
C ALA A 312 -38.97 4.60 -12.88
N ARG A 313 -39.09 4.51 -14.22
CA ARG A 313 -40.24 5.08 -14.95
C ARG A 313 -41.53 4.30 -14.73
N ALA A 314 -41.45 2.97 -14.66
CA ALA A 314 -42.61 2.11 -14.56
C ALA A 314 -43.22 2.08 -13.14
N GLY A 315 -42.37 2.10 -12.10
CA GLY A 315 -42.80 1.92 -10.70
C GLY A 315 -42.23 2.93 -9.70
N GLY A 316 -41.51 3.96 -10.13
CA GLY A 316 -40.84 4.90 -9.22
C GLY A 316 -41.79 5.78 -8.40
N SER A 317 -43.05 5.92 -8.82
CA SER A 317 -44.09 6.58 -8.00
C SER A 317 -44.69 5.66 -6.94
N GLU A 318 -44.61 4.34 -7.14
CA GLU A 318 -45.14 3.35 -6.19
C GLU A 318 -44.11 3.07 -5.10
N ASP A 319 -42.83 2.87 -5.46
CA ASP A 319 -41.72 2.67 -4.53
C ASP A 319 -40.52 3.57 -4.87
N PRO A 320 -40.55 4.84 -4.41
CA PRO A 320 -39.48 5.81 -4.70
C PRO A 320 -38.12 5.38 -4.14
N LEU A 321 -38.10 4.73 -2.97
CA LEU A 321 -36.87 4.29 -2.32
C LEU A 321 -36.17 3.19 -3.12
N ALA A 322 -36.91 2.16 -3.56
CA ALA A 322 -36.34 1.11 -4.39
C ALA A 322 -35.88 1.65 -5.75
N ALA A 323 -36.67 2.51 -6.38
CA ALA A 323 -36.30 3.13 -7.66
C ALA A 323 -35.03 3.99 -7.54
N PHE A 324 -34.96 4.86 -6.53
CA PHE A 324 -33.80 5.70 -6.28
C PHE A 324 -32.55 4.87 -5.96
N GLY A 325 -32.68 3.84 -5.11
CA GLY A 325 -31.59 2.92 -4.79
C GLY A 325 -31.07 2.13 -6.00
N GLN A 326 -31.96 1.69 -6.90
CA GLN A 326 -31.56 0.98 -8.13
C GLN A 326 -30.85 1.90 -9.11
N VAL A 327 -31.36 3.13 -9.30
CA VAL A 327 -30.76 4.13 -10.20
C VAL A 327 -29.38 4.54 -9.69
N THR A 328 -29.26 4.95 -8.43
CA THR A 328 -27.99 5.38 -7.83
C THR A 328 -26.93 4.26 -7.82
N LYS A 329 -27.33 3.01 -7.56
CA LYS A 329 -26.43 1.85 -7.63
C LYS A 329 -25.92 1.62 -9.06
N ALA A 330 -26.81 1.68 -10.04
CA ALA A 330 -26.44 1.46 -11.44
C ALA A 330 -25.59 2.63 -11.99
N ASP A 331 -25.90 3.86 -11.57
CA ASP A 331 -25.13 5.06 -11.85
C ASP A 331 -23.70 4.94 -11.32
N ALA A 332 -23.53 4.64 -10.02
CA ALA A 332 -22.21 4.47 -9.41
C ALA A 332 -21.37 3.38 -10.09
N ALA A 333 -22.01 2.26 -10.48
CA ALA A 333 -21.33 1.19 -11.20
C ALA A 333 -20.88 1.63 -12.61
N LEU A 334 -21.73 2.33 -13.35
CA LEU A 334 -21.42 2.84 -14.68
C LEU A 334 -20.34 3.92 -14.61
N ASN A 335 -20.47 4.89 -13.71
CA ASN A 335 -19.50 5.96 -13.49
C ASN A 335 -18.12 5.44 -13.08
N GLY A 336 -18.06 4.47 -12.16
CA GLY A 336 -16.79 3.84 -11.78
C GLY A 336 -16.07 3.21 -12.97
N LEU A 337 -16.82 2.58 -13.88
CA LEU A 337 -16.26 1.99 -15.10
C LEU A 337 -15.86 3.06 -16.13
N LEU A 338 -16.68 4.09 -16.34
CA LEU A 338 -16.35 5.23 -17.22
C LEU A 338 -15.07 5.93 -16.75
N ALA A 339 -14.91 6.14 -15.44
CA ALA A 339 -13.71 6.73 -14.85
C ALA A 339 -12.47 5.85 -15.07
N THR A 340 -12.61 4.54 -14.88
CA THR A 340 -11.53 3.57 -15.14
C THR A 340 -11.09 3.63 -16.61
N LEU A 341 -12.03 3.63 -17.56
CA LEU A 341 -11.74 3.72 -18.98
C LEU A 341 -11.10 5.06 -19.38
N ALA A 342 -11.54 6.16 -18.78
CA ALA A 342 -10.94 7.47 -18.99
C ALA A 342 -9.49 7.52 -18.49
N GLU A 343 -9.19 6.90 -17.35
CA GLU A 343 -7.83 6.80 -16.81
C GLU A 343 -6.93 5.91 -17.69
N GLU A 344 -7.44 4.77 -18.16
CA GLU A 344 -6.75 3.90 -19.11
C GLU A 344 -6.40 4.67 -20.40
N GLN A 345 -7.36 5.42 -20.96
CA GLN A 345 -7.14 6.21 -22.16
C GLN A 345 -6.11 7.33 -21.92
N ALA A 346 -6.24 8.10 -20.84
CA ALA A 346 -5.29 9.16 -20.50
C ALA A 346 -3.87 8.62 -20.26
N THR A 347 -3.75 7.40 -19.74
CA THR A 347 -2.47 6.72 -19.55
C THR A 347 -1.87 6.28 -20.88
N ALA A 348 -2.68 5.69 -21.77
CA ALA A 348 -2.27 5.32 -23.12
C ALA A 348 -1.80 6.54 -23.94
N GLU A 349 -2.51 7.67 -23.88
CA GLU A 349 -2.14 8.91 -24.56
C GLU A 349 -0.84 9.53 -24.00
N ARG A 350 -0.63 9.47 -22.68
CA ARG A 350 0.63 9.90 -22.04
C ARG A 350 1.80 9.02 -22.49
N LEU A 351 1.61 7.71 -22.51
CA LEU A 351 2.63 6.76 -22.99
C LEU A 351 2.96 6.98 -24.47
N SER A 352 1.94 7.17 -25.32
CA SER A 352 2.12 7.45 -26.75
C SER A 352 2.93 8.73 -26.98
N ARG A 353 2.60 9.84 -26.31
CA ARG A 353 3.37 11.09 -26.38
C ARG A 353 4.82 10.91 -25.91
N SER A 354 5.03 10.18 -24.81
CA SER A 354 6.37 9.88 -24.31
C SER A 354 7.18 9.06 -25.30
N LEU A 355 6.55 8.10 -25.98
CA LEU A 355 7.19 7.27 -27.00
C LEU A 355 7.61 8.11 -28.21
N GLU A 356 6.71 8.97 -28.72
CA GLU A 356 7.01 9.87 -29.83
C GLU A 356 8.22 10.76 -29.53
N GLN A 357 8.26 11.36 -28.34
CA GLN A 357 9.38 12.21 -27.91
C GLN A 357 10.70 11.43 -27.79
N ALA A 358 10.66 10.22 -27.21
CA ALA A 358 11.84 9.36 -27.07
C ALA A 358 12.38 8.91 -28.44
N LEU A 359 11.49 8.50 -29.35
CA LEU A 359 11.85 8.13 -30.73
C LEU A 359 12.45 9.32 -31.48
N PHE A 360 11.83 10.49 -31.42
CA PHE A 360 12.36 11.69 -32.08
C PHE A 360 13.77 12.05 -31.58
N THR A 361 13.98 11.99 -30.27
CA THR A 361 15.28 12.28 -29.65
C THR A 361 16.34 11.25 -30.08
N ALA A 362 15.99 9.96 -30.04
CA ALA A 362 16.88 8.89 -30.45
C ALA A 362 17.25 8.97 -31.93
N GLN A 363 16.27 9.18 -32.82
CA GLN A 363 16.49 9.32 -34.26
C GLN A 363 17.41 10.50 -34.58
N SER A 364 17.17 11.66 -33.95
CA SER A 364 17.97 12.86 -34.19
C SER A 364 19.42 12.67 -33.75
N ARG A 365 19.65 12.07 -32.58
CA ARG A 365 21.00 11.77 -32.07
C ARG A 365 21.72 10.74 -32.94
N VAL A 366 21.07 9.62 -33.25
CA VAL A 366 21.69 8.57 -34.08
C VAL A 366 22.06 9.12 -35.47
N ARG A 367 21.21 9.95 -36.09
CA ARG A 367 21.52 10.59 -37.37
C ARG A 367 22.72 11.53 -37.26
N ALA A 368 22.71 12.47 -36.30
CA ALA A 368 23.80 13.42 -36.12
C ALA A 368 25.15 12.75 -35.87
N VAL A 369 25.18 11.69 -35.05
CA VAL A 369 26.39 10.91 -34.77
C VAL A 369 26.84 10.13 -36.02
N SER A 370 25.89 9.55 -36.78
CA SER A 370 26.21 8.88 -38.05
C SER A 370 26.88 9.84 -39.02
N ASP A 371 26.31 11.03 -39.22
CA ASP A 371 26.84 12.05 -40.12
C ASP A 371 28.23 12.55 -39.65
N TYR A 372 28.42 12.72 -38.34
CA TYR A 372 29.70 13.11 -37.74
C TYR A 372 30.80 12.07 -38.00
N ILE A 373 30.50 10.78 -37.82
CA ILE A 373 31.44 9.68 -38.06
C ILE A 373 31.70 9.51 -39.56
N ASP A 374 30.68 9.63 -40.40
CA ASP A 374 30.79 9.45 -41.86
C ASP A 374 31.67 10.52 -42.51
N THR A 375 31.59 11.76 -42.05
CA THR A 375 32.46 12.85 -42.51
C THR A 375 33.92 12.73 -42.02
N ARG A 376 34.19 11.88 -41.02
CA ARG A 376 35.51 11.73 -40.36
C ARG A 376 35.99 10.27 -40.35
N ARG A 377 35.65 9.50 -41.38
CA ARG A 377 35.96 8.06 -41.51
C ARG A 377 37.44 7.69 -41.35
N GLY A 378 38.37 8.61 -41.64
CA GLY A 378 39.81 8.37 -41.46
C GLY A 378 40.30 8.56 -40.02
N SER A 379 39.54 9.28 -39.18
CA SER A 379 39.97 9.70 -37.84
C SER A 379 39.19 9.03 -36.71
N VAL A 380 38.03 8.44 -36.99
CA VAL A 380 37.18 7.77 -35.99
C VAL A 380 37.44 6.25 -35.96
N GLY A 381 37.73 5.72 -34.78
CA GLY A 381 38.09 4.33 -34.50
C GLY A 381 36.91 3.35 -34.49
N PRO A 382 37.21 2.04 -34.34
CA PRO A 382 36.21 0.98 -34.39
C PRO A 382 35.21 1.00 -33.22
N ASP A 383 35.61 1.44 -32.02
CA ASP A 383 34.74 1.41 -30.83
C ASP A 383 33.55 2.35 -30.96
N ALA A 384 33.76 3.58 -31.46
CA ALA A 384 32.68 4.52 -31.75
C ALA A 384 31.68 3.97 -32.78
N ARG A 385 32.17 3.25 -33.80
CA ARG A 385 31.33 2.63 -34.85
C ARG A 385 30.51 1.48 -34.31
N THR A 386 31.09 0.64 -33.45
CA THR A 386 30.38 -0.46 -32.77
C THR A 386 29.24 0.10 -31.92
N ARG A 387 29.49 1.14 -31.12
CA ARG A 387 28.45 1.78 -30.30
C ARG A 387 27.36 2.44 -31.14
N LEU A 388 27.70 3.06 -32.28
CA LEU A 388 26.71 3.58 -33.21
C LEU A 388 25.85 2.47 -33.84
N ALA A 389 26.45 1.32 -34.19
CA ALA A 389 25.72 0.17 -34.72
C ALA A 389 24.74 -0.40 -33.68
N GLU A 390 25.16 -0.50 -32.42
CA GLU A 390 24.27 -0.88 -31.31
C GLU A 390 23.14 0.15 -31.11
N ALA A 391 23.45 1.45 -31.17
CA ALA A 391 22.45 2.50 -31.07
C ALA A 391 21.38 2.37 -32.18
N LYS A 392 21.81 2.13 -33.42
CA LYS A 392 20.90 1.87 -34.57
C LYS A 392 20.03 0.62 -34.33
N ARG A 393 20.61 -0.46 -33.79
CA ARG A 393 19.86 -1.68 -33.44
C ARG A 393 18.79 -1.40 -32.38
N HIS A 394 19.12 -0.66 -31.33
CA HIS A 394 18.14 -0.28 -30.29
C HIS A 394 17.05 0.65 -30.83
N LEU A 395 17.40 1.59 -31.73
CA LEU A 395 16.42 2.46 -32.36
C LEU A 395 15.43 1.68 -33.23
N GLN A 396 15.91 0.70 -33.99
CA GLN A 396 15.04 -0.19 -34.78
C GLN A 396 14.11 -1.00 -33.87
N ALA A 397 14.65 -1.61 -32.81
CA ALA A 397 13.84 -2.33 -31.84
C ALA A 397 12.76 -1.45 -31.17
N ALA A 398 13.06 -0.17 -30.93
CA ALA A 398 12.07 0.78 -30.41
C ALA A 398 10.93 1.04 -31.42
N GLN A 399 11.24 1.15 -32.71
CA GLN A 399 10.24 1.34 -33.76
C GLN A 399 9.37 0.09 -33.93
N ASP A 400 10.00 -1.09 -33.96
CA ASP A 400 9.31 -2.38 -34.13
C ASP A 400 8.35 -2.66 -32.96
N LYS A 401 8.74 -2.28 -31.73
CA LYS A 401 7.93 -2.48 -30.52
C LYS A 401 6.93 -1.36 -30.25
N GLY A 402 6.98 -0.25 -30.98
CA GLY A 402 6.16 0.94 -30.69
C GLY A 402 4.64 0.67 -30.72
N ALA A 403 4.18 -0.21 -31.60
CA ALA A 403 2.76 -0.53 -31.75
C ALA A 403 2.23 -1.58 -30.76
N THR A 404 3.09 -2.44 -30.22
CA THR A 404 2.69 -3.59 -29.39
C THR A 404 3.08 -3.45 -27.94
N ASN A 405 4.20 -2.77 -27.64
CA ASN A 405 4.68 -2.55 -26.29
C ASN A 405 5.38 -1.17 -26.15
N PRO A 406 4.59 -0.08 -25.97
CA PRO A 406 5.13 1.27 -25.90
C PRO A 406 6.15 1.49 -24.78
N SER A 407 6.00 0.83 -23.63
CA SER A 407 6.94 0.98 -22.51
C SER A 407 8.31 0.40 -22.82
N GLU A 408 8.34 -0.79 -23.44
CA GLU A 408 9.58 -1.41 -23.89
C GLU A 408 10.21 -0.64 -25.06
N ALA A 409 9.38 -0.10 -25.96
CA ALA A 409 9.84 0.76 -27.04
C ALA A 409 10.52 2.05 -26.52
N ILE A 410 9.96 2.68 -25.48
CA ILE A 410 10.59 3.83 -24.80
C ILE A 410 11.96 3.44 -24.22
N ALA A 411 12.06 2.28 -23.56
CA ALA A 411 13.32 1.80 -23.00
C ALA A 411 14.39 1.61 -24.10
N HIS A 412 14.03 1.01 -25.24
CA HIS A 412 14.92 0.87 -26.39
C HIS A 412 15.32 2.22 -27.00
N ALA A 413 14.40 3.18 -27.12
CA ALA A 413 14.70 4.52 -27.64
C ALA A 413 15.68 5.29 -26.72
N ASN A 414 15.49 5.18 -25.41
CA ASN A 414 16.40 5.77 -24.42
C ASN A 414 17.79 5.11 -24.48
N ALA A 415 17.86 3.78 -24.59
CA ALA A 415 19.12 3.06 -24.76
C ALA A 415 19.85 3.48 -26.05
N ALA A 416 19.13 3.63 -27.17
CA ALA A 416 19.68 4.13 -28.42
C ALA A 416 20.27 5.55 -28.25
N SER A 417 19.57 6.44 -27.54
CA SER A 417 20.03 7.81 -27.26
C SER A 417 21.31 7.84 -26.42
N THR A 418 21.43 6.96 -25.43
CA THR A 418 22.62 6.81 -24.58
C THR A 418 23.80 6.24 -25.35
N LEU A 419 23.58 5.19 -26.15
CA LEU A 419 24.62 4.59 -27.01
C LEU A 419 25.12 5.56 -28.07
N ALA A 420 24.23 6.36 -28.67
CA ALA A 420 24.60 7.42 -29.60
C ALA A 420 25.47 8.49 -28.93
N ALA A 421 25.11 8.93 -27.70
CA ALA A 421 25.93 9.88 -26.95
C ALA A 421 27.33 9.32 -26.63
N HIS A 422 27.41 8.04 -26.26
CA HIS A 422 28.68 7.37 -26.01
C HIS A 422 29.53 7.25 -27.28
N ALA A 423 28.91 6.89 -28.41
CA ALA A 423 29.56 6.86 -29.72
C ALA A 423 30.11 8.25 -30.12
N GLN A 424 29.37 9.33 -29.84
CA GLN A 424 29.83 10.70 -30.10
C GLN A 424 31.06 11.05 -29.26
N SER A 425 31.07 10.69 -27.97
CA SER A 425 32.21 10.96 -27.08
C SER A 425 33.48 10.26 -27.60
N LEU A 426 33.39 8.96 -27.89
CA LEU A 426 34.51 8.19 -28.45
C LEU A 426 34.99 8.78 -29.78
N ALA A 427 34.06 9.14 -30.67
CA ALA A 427 34.41 9.75 -31.96
C ALA A 427 35.09 11.12 -31.79
N ASN A 428 34.71 11.91 -30.78
CA ASN A 428 35.38 13.17 -30.47
C ASN A 428 36.80 12.94 -29.94
N ASP A 429 36.99 11.97 -29.05
CA ASP A 429 38.29 11.63 -28.48
C ASP A 429 39.26 11.12 -29.56
N ASP A 430 38.78 10.28 -30.47
CA ASP A 430 39.54 9.76 -31.61
C ASP A 430 40.02 10.88 -32.54
N VAL A 431 39.12 11.81 -32.88
CA VAL A 431 39.44 12.98 -33.73
C VAL A 431 40.46 13.88 -33.05
N GLN A 432 40.32 14.13 -31.74
CA GLN A 432 41.29 14.92 -30.98
C GLN A 432 42.65 14.23 -30.91
N ALA A 433 42.69 12.91 -30.69
CA ALA A 433 43.92 12.13 -30.66
C ALA A 433 44.64 12.15 -32.02
N MET A 434 43.88 11.99 -33.11
CA MET A 434 44.40 12.07 -34.48
C MET A 434 44.94 13.48 -34.78
N GLN A 435 44.21 14.54 -34.41
CA GLN A 435 44.67 15.91 -34.62
C GLN A 435 45.95 16.22 -33.84
N ARG A 436 46.07 15.74 -32.60
CA ARG A 436 47.30 15.84 -31.80
C ARG A 436 48.48 15.10 -32.45
N ALA A 437 48.24 13.91 -33.01
CA ALA A 437 49.25 13.13 -33.71
C ALA A 437 49.74 13.85 -34.98
N TYR A 438 48.84 14.44 -35.76
CA TYR A 438 49.19 15.28 -36.91
C TYR A 438 50.00 16.52 -36.51
N THR A 439 49.65 17.19 -35.40
CA THR A 439 50.43 18.36 -34.93
C THR A 439 51.78 18.03 -34.28
N ARG A 440 52.03 16.78 -33.82
CA ARG A 440 53.36 16.36 -33.29
C ARG A 440 54.27 15.72 -34.33
N GLY A 441 53.73 15.25 -35.46
CA GLY A 441 54.47 14.59 -36.53
C GLY A 441 54.90 15.50 -37.70
N GLY A 442 54.60 16.80 -37.65
CA GLY A 442 54.82 17.75 -38.76
C GLY A 442 55.92 18.77 -38.49
N GLY A 443 57.15 18.29 -38.38
CA GLY A 443 58.34 19.11 -38.62
C GLY A 443 58.81 18.88 -40.06
N SER A 444 58.84 19.97 -40.84
CA SER A 444 59.31 20.13 -42.22
C SER A 444 58.26 20.05 -43.32
N ASP A 445 57.91 21.24 -43.83
CA ASP A 445 57.52 21.58 -45.21
C ASP A 445 56.48 20.72 -45.94
N MET A 446 55.22 21.18 -45.91
CA MET A 446 54.48 21.48 -47.14
C MET A 446 53.20 22.28 -46.81
N GLY A 447 53.32 23.60 -46.94
CA GLY A 447 52.16 24.47 -47.08
C GLY A 447 51.65 24.43 -48.53
N ALA A 448 50.33 24.38 -48.66
CA ALA A 448 49.53 24.58 -49.87
C ALA A 448 49.37 23.38 -50.85
N MET A 449 48.13 23.26 -51.35
CA MET A 449 47.60 22.36 -52.39
C MET A 449 47.24 20.94 -51.89
N LEU A 450 46.01 20.42 -51.87
CA LEU A 450 44.75 20.57 -52.62
C LEU A 450 43.65 19.95 -51.72
N GLY A 451 42.36 20.29 -51.66
CA GLY A 451 41.42 21.11 -52.42
C GLY A 451 40.00 20.79 -51.85
N GLY A 452 38.96 21.60 -51.94
CA GLY A 452 38.77 22.84 -52.66
C GLY A 452 37.65 23.66 -52.03
N ILE A 453 37.80 24.97 -52.19
CA ILE A 453 36.82 26.01 -51.92
C ILE A 453 35.92 26.11 -53.16
N ILE A 454 34.59 26.10 -52.97
CA ILE A 454 33.68 26.81 -53.87
C ILE A 454 33.12 27.99 -53.09
N ILE A 455 33.47 29.17 -53.59
CA ILE A 455 32.87 30.47 -53.29
C ILE A 455 31.52 30.55 -54.02
N GLY A 456 30.49 30.98 -53.33
CA GLY A 456 29.20 31.37 -53.89
C GLY A 456 28.55 32.40 -52.97
N ASP A 457 28.62 33.65 -53.40
CA ASP A 457 28.36 34.90 -52.69
C ASP A 457 26.85 35.24 -52.51
N LEU A 458 26.58 36.20 -51.62
CA LEU A 458 25.49 37.21 -51.66
C LEU A 458 24.01 36.81 -51.40
N LEU A 459 23.49 37.19 -50.21
CA LEU A 459 22.16 37.81 -49.93
C LEU A 459 22.03 37.99 -48.39
N SER A 460 22.41 39.15 -47.86
CA SER A 460 21.51 40.23 -47.41
C SER A 460 20.44 39.81 -46.38
N GLY A 461 20.62 40.31 -45.15
CA GLY A 461 19.57 40.93 -44.35
C GLY A 461 18.57 40.01 -43.63
N GLY A 462 18.59 40.04 -42.29
CA GLY A 462 17.46 39.56 -41.50
C GLY A 462 17.81 39.27 -40.04
N MET A 463 17.48 40.22 -39.17
CA MET A 463 17.46 40.17 -37.70
C MET A 463 16.92 38.89 -37.03
N ARG A 464 17.24 38.81 -35.71
CA ARG A 464 16.75 37.92 -34.64
C ARG A 464 17.55 36.63 -34.46
N GLY A 465 18.00 36.25 -33.27
CA GLY A 465 17.90 36.81 -31.94
C GLY A 465 18.66 35.85 -31.02
N GLY A 466 19.34 36.39 -30.01
CA GLY A 466 20.22 35.63 -29.13
C GLY A 466 19.50 34.62 -28.24
N PHE A 467 20.11 33.45 -28.10
CA PHE A 467 20.00 32.49 -27.00
C PHE A 467 21.35 31.75 -27.03
N GLY A 468 22.19 31.70 -25.99
CA GLY A 468 21.91 31.56 -24.57
C GLY A 468 22.73 30.34 -24.13
N GLY A 469 24.00 30.57 -23.78
CA GLY A 469 24.91 29.53 -23.31
C GLY A 469 24.48 29.03 -21.93
N TRP A 470 24.60 27.72 -21.70
CA TRP A 470 24.35 27.11 -20.40
C TRP A 470 25.59 26.35 -19.93
N SER A 471 26.21 26.89 -18.87
CA SER A 471 27.22 26.20 -18.06
C SER A 471 26.57 25.12 -17.20
N PRO A 472 27.27 24.02 -16.89
CA PRO A 472 26.82 23.05 -15.90
C PRO A 472 27.22 23.55 -14.50
N THR A 473 26.24 23.84 -13.64
CA THR A 473 26.48 24.00 -12.21
C THR A 473 26.15 22.72 -11.47
N SER A 474 27.17 22.22 -10.78
CA SER A 474 27.11 21.30 -9.65
C SER A 474 26.11 21.76 -8.59
N PHE A 475 25.36 20.83 -8.00
CA PHE A 475 24.68 21.06 -6.73
C PHE A 475 25.15 20.05 -5.70
N GLY A 476 25.81 20.57 -4.68
CA GLY A 476 26.13 19.92 -3.44
C GLY A 476 26.19 20.99 -2.35
N GLY A 477 25.52 20.73 -1.23
CA GLY A 477 25.81 21.36 0.07
C GLY A 477 24.94 22.55 0.49
N SER A 478 24.04 22.28 1.45
CA SER A 478 23.60 23.26 2.48
C SER A 478 24.77 23.60 3.41
N PRO A 479 24.75 24.74 4.15
CA PRO A 479 24.20 24.71 5.53
C PRO A 479 23.65 26.03 6.13
N GLY A 480 22.67 25.86 7.04
CA GLY A 480 22.39 26.69 8.25
C GLY A 480 21.83 28.11 8.05
N SER A 481 21.05 28.72 8.94
CA SER A 481 20.47 28.38 10.24
C SER A 481 19.52 29.55 10.60
N SER A 482 18.44 29.33 11.35
CA SER A 482 18.13 30.06 12.61
C SER A 482 16.68 29.90 13.07
N ASP A 483 16.57 29.72 14.39
CA ASP A 483 15.44 29.92 15.31
C ASP A 483 14.20 29.02 15.14
N GLY A 484 13.75 28.25 16.13
CA GLY A 484 13.80 28.38 17.60
C GLY A 484 12.34 28.38 18.09
N GLY A 485 11.86 27.68 19.12
CA GLY A 485 12.40 26.69 20.04
C GLY A 485 11.26 26.20 20.97
N PHE A 486 11.60 25.23 21.81
CA PHE A 486 11.02 24.85 23.11
C PHE A 486 9.65 24.14 23.24
N MET A 487 9.77 22.92 23.83
CA MET A 487 9.01 22.24 24.91
C MET A 487 8.72 20.78 24.52
N GLY A 488 9.02 19.71 25.28
CA GLY A 488 9.50 19.54 26.65
C GLY A 488 8.77 18.35 27.30
N GLY A 489 9.50 17.28 27.66
CA GLY A 489 9.08 16.17 28.57
C GLY A 489 8.15 15.12 27.96
N GLY A 490 8.20 13.82 28.25
CA GLY A 490 8.87 13.02 29.28
C GLY A 490 7.96 11.79 29.48
N GLY A 491 8.46 10.55 29.36
CA GLY A 491 8.60 9.70 30.54
C GLY A 491 7.70 8.46 30.44
N ARG A 492 8.25 7.31 30.81
CA ARG A 492 7.62 5.99 30.88
C ARG A 492 7.10 5.78 32.31
N PHE A 493 6.04 5.00 32.47
CA PHE A 493 5.93 3.90 33.44
C PHE A 493 5.10 2.80 32.80
#